data_AF-A0A942RA38-F1
#
_entry.id   AF-A0A942RA38-F1
#
_cell.length_a   1.000
_cell.length_b   1.000
_cell.length_c   1.000
_cell.angle_alpha   90.00
_cell.angle_beta   90.00
_cell.angle_gamma   90.00
#
_symmetry.space_group_name_H-M   'P 1'
#
loop_
_entity.id
_entity.type
_entity.pdbx_description
1 polymer ?
#
loop_
_entity_poly.entity_id
_entity_poly.type
_entity_poly.pdbx_seq_one_letter_code
_entity_poly.pdbx_strand_id
1 'polypeptide(L)' 'MDKKEQIVKIEHKISELRGRLPAHSVKPAMLQELEELEEELARLKKEIT' A
#
# COMPACT_ATOMS: atom_id res chain seq x y z
N MET A 1 -2.69 -1.36 17.85
CA MET A 1 -1.55 -0.76 17.13
C MET A 1 -1.88 0.70 16.93
N ASP A 2 -0.88 1.57 17.06
CA ASP A 2 -1.06 3.00 16.81
C ASP A 2 -1.36 3.23 15.32
N LYS A 3 -2.26 4.16 14.97
CA LYS A 3 -2.61 4.41 13.56
C LYS A 3 -1.39 4.84 12.73
N LYS A 4 -0.41 5.54 13.34
CA LYS A 4 0.86 5.88 12.67
C LYS A 4 1.69 4.63 12.43
N GLU A 5 1.69 3.68 13.35
CA GLU A 5 2.37 2.39 13.18
C GLU A 5 1.75 1.58 12.03
N GLN A 6 0.43 1.62 11.87
CA GLN A 6 -0.26 0.98 10.74
C GLN A 6 0.08 1.65 9.40
N ILE A 7 0.11 2.99 9.36
CA ILE A 7 0.54 3.75 8.19
C ILE A 7 1.94 3.35 7.74
N VAL A 8 2.91 3.31 8.66
CA VAL A 8 4.30 2.93 8.33
C VAL A 8 4.36 1.51 7.77
N LYS A 9 3.59 0.57 8.32
CA LYS A 9 3.52 -0.81 7.81
C LYS A 9 2.94 -0.88 6.41
N ILE A 10 1.89 -0.11 6.12
CA ILE A 10 1.26 -0.09 4.80
C ILE A 10 2.18 0.56 3.78
N GLU A 11 2.84 1.68 4.12
CA GLU A 11 3.83 2.33 3.26
C GLU A 11 5.00 1.39 2.91
N HIS A 12 5.47 0.60 3.88
CA HIS A 12 6.50 -0.41 3.63
C HIS A 12 6.01 -1.48 2.65
N LYS A 13 4.81 -2.03 2.84
CA LYS A 13 4.22 -3.04 1.94
C LYS A 13 4.06 -2.49 0.52
N ILE A 14 3.58 -1.26 0.37
CA ILE A 14 3.45 -0.58 -0.93
C ILE A 14 4.82 -0.47 -1.61
N SER A 15 5.85 -0.05 -0.87
CA SER A 15 7.21 0.09 -1.41
C SER A 15 7.77 -1.26 -1.86
N GLU A 16 7.59 -2.31 -1.06
CA GLU A 16 8.04 -3.65 -1.42
C GLU A 16 7.29 -4.20 -2.65
N LEU A 17 5.97 -4.03 -2.70
CA LEU A 17 5.14 -4.51 -3.80
C LEU A 17 5.51 -3.80 -5.10
N ARG A 18 5.66 -2.47 -5.05
CA ARG A 18 6.11 -1.66 -6.19
C ARG A 18 7.51 -2.06 -6.68
N GLY A 19 8.44 -2.34 -5.77
CA GLY A 19 9.79 -2.80 -6.12
C GLY A 19 9.82 -4.18 -6.79
N ARG A 20 8.79 -5.01 -6.59
CA ARG A 20 8.67 -6.36 -7.16
C ARG A 20 7.80 -6.40 -8.42
N LEU A 21 7.19 -5.29 -8.83
CA LEU A 21 6.32 -5.25 -10.01
C LEU A 21 7.11 -5.59 -11.29
N PRO A 22 6.69 -6.59 -12.08
CA PRO A 22 7.35 -6.91 -13.35
C PRO A 22 7.14 -5.79 -14.38
N ALA A 23 8.22 -5.28 -14.98
CA ALA A 23 8.16 -4.13 -15.91
C ALA A 23 7.25 -4.33 -17.14
N HIS A 24 7.04 -5.58 -17.57
CA HIS A 24 6.30 -5.88 -18.81
C HIS A 24 5.09 -6.80 -18.62
N SER A 25 4.84 -7.28 -17.39
CA SER A 25 3.77 -8.25 -17.14
C SER A 25 3.27 -8.14 -15.70
N VAL A 26 2.87 -6.93 -15.32
CA VAL A 26 2.24 -6.72 -14.03
C VAL A 26 0.99 -7.59 -13.94
N LYS A 27 0.93 -8.41 -12.89
CA LYS A 27 -0.25 -9.26 -12.63
C LYS A 27 -1.39 -8.39 -12.10
N PRO A 28 -2.64 -8.55 -12.59
CA PRO A 28 -3.80 -7.82 -12.09
C PRO A 28 -3.96 -7.92 -10.57
N ALA A 29 -3.70 -9.10 -9.99
CA ALA A 29 -3.75 -9.29 -8.54
C ALA A 29 -2.76 -8.39 -7.77
N MET A 30 -1.57 -8.12 -8.32
CA MET A 30 -0.61 -7.21 -7.68
C MET A 30 -1.04 -5.74 -7.78
N LEU A 31 -1.73 -5.36 -8.87
CA LEU A 31 -2.30 -4.01 -8.99
C LEU A 31 -3.46 -3.82 -8.02
N GLN A 32 -4.33 -4.81 -7.92
CA GLN A 32 -5.44 -4.78 -6.99
C GLN A 32 -4.94 -4.70 -5.54
N GLU A 33 -3.95 -5.51 -5.16
CA GLU A 33 -3.33 -5.43 -3.83
C GLU A 33 -2.71 -4.04 -3.58
N LEU A 34 -2.06 -3.46 -4.58
CA LEU A 34 -1.49 -2.12 -4.48
C LEU A 34 -2.57 -1.05 -4.27
N GLU A 35 -3.65 -1.09 -5.06
CA GLU A 35 -4.78 -0.17 -4.92
C GLU A 35 -5.43 -0.29 -3.54
N GLU A 36 -5.68 -1.50 -3.05
CA GLU A 36 -6.26 -1.74 -1.72
C GLU A 36 -5.38 -1.16 -0.59
N LEU A 37 -4.05 -1.34 -0.69
CA LEU A 37 -3.09 -0.79 0.27
C LEU A 37 -3.05 0.75 0.21
N GLU A 38 -3.08 1.33 -0.99
CA GLU A 38 -3.07 2.78 -1.18
C GLU A 38 -4.37 3.43 -0.67
N GLU A 39 -5.51 2.78 -0.88
CA GLU A 39 -6.80 3.26 -0.40
C GLU A 39 -6.87 3.21 1.13
N GLU A 40 -6.38 2.14 1.75
CA GLU A 40 -6.29 2.02 3.21
C GLU A 40 -5.34 3.06 3.80
N LEU A 41 -4.18 3.29 3.17
CA LEU A 41 -3.26 4.35 3.56
C LEU A 41 -3.94 5.72 3.53
N ALA A 42 -4.70 6.01 2.48
CA ALA A 42 -5.43 7.27 2.34
C ALA A 42 -6.51 7.43 3.41
N ARG A 43 -7.25 6.36 3.75
CA ARG A 43 -8.21 6.35 4.85
C ARG A 43 -7.53 6.67 6.19
N LEU A 44 -6.48 5.93 6.54
CA LEU A 44 -5.77 6.12 7.80
C LEU A 44 -5.14 7.52 7.93
N LYS A 45 -4.60 8.08 6.84
CA LYS A 45 -4.06 9.44 6.83
C LYS A 45 -5.14 10.50 7.07
N LYS A 46 -6.35 10.32 6.51
CA LYS A 46 -7.49 11.20 6.77
C LYS A 46 -7.96 11.14 8.22
N GLU A 47 -7.90 9.98 8.85
CA GLU A 47 -8.32 9.82 10.25
C GLU A 47 -7.34 10.38 11.28
N ILE A 48 -6.10 10.67 10.88
CA ILE A 48 -5.07 11.30 11.74
C ILE A 48 -5.00 12.82 11.53
N THR A 49 -5.54 13.32 10.43
CA THR A 49 -5.59 14.76 10.09
C THR A 49 -6.81 15.42 10.74
#